data_AF-A0A9P3KXR4-F1
#
_entry.id   AF-A0A9P3KXR4-F1
#
_cell.length_a   1.000
_cell.length_b   1.000
_cell.length_c   1.000
_cell.angle_alpha   90.00
_cell.angle_beta   90.00
_cell.angle_gamma   90.00
#
_symmetry.space_group_name_H-M   'P 1'
#
loop_
_entity.id
_entity.type
_entity.pdbx_description
1 polymer ?
#
loop_
_entity_poly.entity_id
_entity_poly.type
_entity_poly.pdbx_seq_one_letter_code
_entity_poly.pdbx_strand_id
1 'polypeptide(L)' 'IIQSGPGIADAIVQHMFGLASCPEDSPEASYQAHALVAYRSLLRQMHGDVHYLRQPNKCYFQVSLELPCAPRG' A
#
# COMPACT_ATOMS: atom_id res chain seq x y z
N ILE A 1 9.05 10.19 -2.88
CA ILE A 1 9.73 10.50 -1.60
C ILE A 1 9.80 9.20 -0.81
N ILE A 2 11.00 8.69 -0.51
CA ILE A 2 11.20 7.51 0.34
C ILE A 2 11.49 8.06 1.74
N GLN A 3 10.57 7.87 2.69
CA GLN A 3 10.82 8.22 4.08
C GLN A 3 11.51 7.04 4.78
N SER A 4 12.62 7.32 5.45
CA SER A 4 13.24 6.36 6.36
C SER A 4 12.48 6.40 7.68
N GLY A 5 11.88 5.28 8.07
CA GLY A 5 11.07 5.16 9.27
C GLY A 5 10.90 3.70 9.68
N PRO A 6 10.25 3.41 10.82
CA PRO A 6 10.07 2.05 11.33
C PRO A 6 9.17 1.17 10.45
N GLY A 7 8.56 1.75 9.42
CA GLY A 7 7.59 1.10 8.56
C GLY A 7 6.17 1.29 9.01
N ILE A 8 5.28 0.54 8.38
CA ILE A 8 3.85 0.51 8.71
C ILE A 8 3.59 -0.69 9.63
N ALA A 9 2.73 -0.47 10.63
CA ALA A 9 2.27 -1.50 11.54
C ALA A 9 1.54 -2.63 10.79
N ASP A 10 1.71 -3.87 11.26
CA ASP A 10 1.16 -5.05 10.56
C ASP A 10 -0.36 -5.04 10.48
N ALA A 11 -1.04 -4.52 11.50
CA ALA A 11 -2.50 -4.38 11.48
C ALA A 11 -2.99 -3.51 10.32
N ILE A 12 -2.29 -2.39 10.04
CA ILE A 12 -2.61 -1.49 8.92
C ILE A 12 -2.37 -2.20 7.58
N VAL A 13 -1.26 -2.94 7.45
CA VAL A 13 -0.93 -3.71 6.24
C VAL A 13 -1.97 -4.82 6.01
N GLN A 14 -2.28 -5.60 7.04
CA GLN A 14 -3.29 -6.64 6.98
C GLN A 14 -4.66 -6.08 6.59
N HIS A 15 -5.06 -4.93 7.16
CA HIS A 15 -6.29 -4.26 6.78
C HIS A 15 -6.30 -3.83 5.29
N MET A 16 -5.22 -3.20 4.82
CA MET A 16 -5.04 -2.83 3.41
C MET A 16 -5.25 -4.03 2.46
N PHE A 17 -4.82 -5.22 2.87
CA PHE A 17 -4.95 -6.45 2.09
C PHE A 17 -6.29 -7.20 2.32
N GLY A 18 -7.15 -6.74 3.22
CA GLY A 18 -8.42 -7.39 3.57
C GLY A 18 -8.26 -8.62 4.47
N LEU A 19 -7.14 -8.70 5.19
CA LEU A 19 -6.79 -9.81 6.09
C LEU A 19 -7.17 -9.53 7.56
N ALA A 20 -7.51 -8.29 7.90
CA ALA A 20 -7.89 -7.88 9.24
C ALA A 20 -8.87 -6.70 9.24
N SER A 21 -9.59 -6.52 10.35
CA SER A 21 -10.40 -5.33 10.63
C SER A 21 -9.52 -4.07 10.75
N CYS A 22 -10.14 -2.90 10.62
CA CYS A 22 -9.43 -1.64 10.76
C CYS A 22 -8.90 -1.49 12.21
N PRO A 23 -7.64 -1.08 12.42
CA PRO A 23 -7.14 -0.83 13.77
C PRO A 23 -7.94 0.30 14.45
N GLU A 24 -8.47 0.02 15.64
CA GLU A 24 -9.25 0.97 16.44
C GLU A 24 -8.40 1.75 17.45
N ASP A 25 -7.12 1.40 17.57
CA ASP A 25 -6.23 1.89 18.63
C ASP A 25 -5.85 3.38 18.48
N SER A 26 -5.94 3.93 17.26
CA SER A 26 -5.80 5.38 17.05
C SER A 26 -6.53 5.90 15.81
N PRO A 27 -7.06 7.14 15.84
CA PRO A 27 -7.64 7.80 14.67
C PRO A 27 -6.67 7.90 13.49
N GLU A 28 -5.38 8.14 13.77
CA GLU A 28 -4.34 8.22 12.74
C GLU A 28 -4.11 6.89 12.05
N ALA A 29 -4.06 5.78 12.81
CA ALA A 29 -3.88 4.44 12.25
C ALA A 29 -5.08 4.05 11.39
N SER A 30 -6.29 4.36 11.84
CA SER A 30 -7.52 4.16 11.07
C SER A 30 -7.50 4.96 9.77
N TYR A 31 -7.15 6.24 9.80
CA TYR A 31 -7.03 7.07 8.59
C TYR A 31 -6.01 6.50 7.60
N GLN A 32 -4.81 6.12 8.08
CA GLN A 32 -3.78 5.52 7.24
C GLN A 32 -4.25 4.21 6.59
N ALA A 33 -4.96 3.37 7.35
CA ALA A 33 -5.49 2.10 6.85
C ALA A 33 -6.50 2.31 5.71
N HIS A 34 -7.46 3.22 5.90
CA HIS A 34 -8.44 3.55 4.86
C HIS A 34 -7.79 4.18 3.62
N ALA A 35 -6.82 5.08 3.80
CA ALA A 35 -6.10 5.71 2.71
C ALA A 35 -5.35 4.67 1.86
N LEU A 36 -4.68 3.70 2.49
CA LEU A 36 -3.97 2.63 1.79
C LEU A 36 -4.91 1.68 1.03
N VAL A 37 -6.10 1.39 1.58
CA VAL A 37 -7.16 0.64 0.86
C VAL A 37 -7.58 1.39 -0.41
N ALA A 38 -7.77 2.70 -0.32
CA ALA A 38 -8.12 3.53 -1.48
C ALA A 38 -7.02 3.53 -2.54
N TYR A 39 -5.75 3.67 -2.14
CA TYR A 39 -4.60 3.61 -3.06
C TYR A 39 -4.47 2.24 -3.74
N ARG A 40 -4.63 1.14 -2.99
CA ARG A 40 -4.62 -0.20 -3.57
C ARG A 40 -5.74 -0.36 -4.59
N SER A 41 -6.92 0.15 -4.29
CA SER A 41 -8.07 0.09 -5.20
C SER A 41 -7.82 0.86 -6.49
N LEU A 42 -7.24 2.06 -6.39
CA LEU A 42 -6.84 2.87 -7.54
C LEU A 42 -5.79 2.14 -8.40
N LEU A 43 -4.75 1.57 -7.77
CA LEU A 43 -3.73 0.80 -8.49
C LEU A 43 -4.34 -0.36 -9.26
N ARG A 44 -5.26 -1.10 -8.64
CA ARG A 44 -5.95 -2.22 -9.31
C ARG A 44 -6.81 -1.77 -10.49
N GLN A 45 -7.44 -0.59 -10.41
CA GLN A 45 -8.19 -0.02 -11.54
C GLN A 45 -7.27 0.32 -12.73
N MET A 46 -6.00 0.62 -12.47
CA MET A 46 -4.99 0.87 -13.49
C MET A 46 -4.21 -0.39 -13.91
N HIS A 47 -4.77 -1.58 -13.67
CA HIS A 47 -4.10 -2.87 -13.91
C HIS A 47 -2.75 -3.00 -13.19
N GLY A 48 -2.57 -2.29 -12.08
CA GLY A 48 -1.41 -2.38 -11.21
C GLY A 48 -1.63 -3.31 -10.03
N ASP A 49 -0.52 -3.67 -9.39
CA ASP A 49 -0.49 -4.43 -8.15
C ASP A 49 0.47 -3.78 -7.15
N VAL A 50 0.30 -4.09 -5.86
CA VAL A 50 1.14 -3.59 -4.79
C VAL A 50 1.44 -4.68 -3.77
N HIS A 51 2.71 -4.83 -3.43
CA HIS A 51 3.19 -5.72 -2.39
C HIS A 51 3.85 -4.92 -1.27
N TYR A 52 3.65 -5.35 -0.02
CA TYR A 52 4.42 -4.85 1.10
C TYR A 52 5.52 -5.86 1.44
N LEU A 53 6.77 -5.41 1.37
CA LEU A 53 7.93 -6.25 1.62
C LEU A 53 8.63 -5.76 2.90
N ARG A 54 8.84 -6.70 3.84
CA ARG A 54 9.58 -6.44 5.07
C ARG A 54 10.88 -7.26 5.07
N GLN A 55 11.98 -6.55 5.27
CA GLN A 55 13.33 -7.06 5.48
C GLN A 55 13.74 -6.73 6.92
N PRO A 56 14.81 -7.36 7.46
CA PRO A 56 15.20 -7.17 8.87
C PRO A 56 15.36 -5.71 9.30
N ASN A 57 15.84 -4.84 8.41
CA ASN A 57 16.14 -3.44 8.71
C ASN A 57 15.39 -2.45 7.81
N LYS A 58 14.48 -2.92 6.95
CA LYS A 58 13.85 -2.11 5.91
C LYS A 58 12.47 -2.64 5.57
N CYS A 59 11.56 -1.75 5.22
CA CYS A 59 10.28 -2.12 4.62
C CYS A 59 9.95 -1.17 3.48
N TYR A 60 9.25 -1.67 2.49
CA TYR A 60 8.86 -0.87 1.34
C TYR A 60 7.61 -1.44 0.67
N PHE A 61 6.88 -0.55 0.00
CA PHE A 61 5.86 -0.95 -0.96
C PHE A 61 6.52 -1.11 -2.33
N GLN A 62 6.33 -2.26 -2.95
CA GLN A 62 6.66 -2.50 -4.34
C GLN A 62 5.37 -2.36 -5.15
N VAL A 63 5.32 -1.39 -6.05
CA VAL A 63 4.19 -1.14 -6.95
C VAL A 63 4.57 -1.57 -8.36
N SER A 64 3.75 -2.43 -8.95
CA SER A 64 3.84 -2.85 -10.35
C SER A 64 2.67 -2.23 -11.10
N LEU A 65 2.92 -1.68 -12.29
CA LEU A 65 1.88 -1.06 -13.12
C LEU A 65 2.18 -1.35 -14.59
N GLU A 66 1.17 -1.75 -15.34
CA GLU A 66 1.26 -1.85 -16.80
C GLU A 66 0.71 -0.57 -17.41
N LEU A 67 1.57 0.16 -18.14
CA LEU A 67 1.16 1.35 -18.88
C LEU A 67 1.07 1.02 -20.36
N PRO A 68 -0.02 1.41 -21.06
CA PRO A 68 -0.08 1.26 -22.50
C PRO A 68 1.02 2.10 -23.14
N CYS A 69 1.77 1.50 -24.07
CA CYS A 69 2.72 2.26 -24.88
C CYS A 69 1.95 3.25 -25.75
N ALA A 70 2.41 4.51 -25.79
CA ALA A 70 1.92 5.46 -26.77
C ALA A 70 2.14 4.89 -28.19
N PRO A 71 1.15 5.02 -29.10
CA PRO A 71 1.32 4.56 -30.46
C PRO A 71 2.50 5.30 -31.10
N ARG A 72 3.37 4.56 -31.78
CA ARG A 72 4.44 5.14 -32.59
C ARG A 72 3.78 5.80 -33.80
N GLY A 73 3.62 7.12 -33.73
CA GLY A 73 3.32 7.97 -34.89
C GLY A 73 4.56 8.18 -35.75
#